data_AF-A0A4Q5NW01-F1
#
_entry.id   AF-A0A4Q5NW01-F1
#
_cell.length_a   1.000
_cell.length_b   1.000
_cell.length_c   1.000
_cell.angle_alpha   90.00
_cell.angle_beta   90.00
_cell.angle_gamma   90.00
#
_symmetry.space_group_name_H-M   'P 1'
#
loop_
_entity.id
_entity.type
_entity.pdbx_description
1 polymer ?
#
loop_
_entity_poly.entity_id
_entity_poly.type
_entity_poly.pdbx_seq_one_letter_code
_entity_poly.pdbx_strand_id
1 'polypeptide(L)'
;MKRILPADYAIRNRYKEQISEADKVVTRFEWTGTHQGDFLGIPATDRAVQVWGIVIDHFVESKIKNTRLIMDVPGLLAQLGISP
;
A
#
# COMPACT_ATOMS: atom_id res chain seq x y z
N MET A 1 -3.58 -12.51 -5.18
CA MET A 1 -3.20 -11.12 -4.87
C MET A 1 -3.51 -10.26 -6.10
N LYS A 2 -4.71 -9.70 -6.21
CA LYS A 2 -5.03 -8.77 -7.32
C LYS A 2 -4.27 -7.48 -7.07
N ARG A 3 -3.51 -7.03 -8.07
CA ARG A 3 -2.64 -5.86 -8.05
C ARG A 3 -3.46 -4.61 -7.68
N ILE A 4 -3.24 -4.05 -6.49
CA ILE A 4 -3.93 -2.85 -5.98
C ILE A 4 -3.29 -1.55 -6.52
N LEU A 5 -2.13 -1.64 -7.19
CA LEU A 5 -1.38 -0.48 -7.67
C LEU A 5 -1.26 -0.53 -9.21
N PRO A 6 -1.51 0.60 -9.92
CA PRO A 6 -1.38 0.71 -11.37
C PRO A 6 0.00 0.24 -11.87
N ALA A 7 0.04 -0.32 -13.08
CA ALA A 7 1.18 -1.04 -13.66
C ALA A 7 2.37 -0.16 -14.08
N ASP A 8 2.32 1.13 -13.76
CA ASP A 8 3.14 2.20 -14.32
C ASP A 8 4.01 2.90 -13.26
N TYR A 9 3.96 2.44 -12.01
CA TYR A 9 4.81 2.94 -10.93
C TYR A 9 6.04 2.04 -10.78
N ALA A 10 7.24 2.62 -10.71
CA ALA A 10 8.45 1.93 -10.25
C ALA A 10 8.37 1.68 -8.74
N ILE A 11 7.46 0.79 -8.32
CA ILE A 11 7.15 0.56 -6.90
C ILE A 11 8.25 -0.31 -6.29
N ARG A 12 9.03 0.29 -5.39
CA ARG A 12 9.91 -0.47 -4.49
C ARG A 12 9.19 -0.76 -3.18
N ASN A 13 8.65 -1.97 -3.05
CA ASN A 13 8.09 -2.45 -1.80
C ASN A 13 9.21 -2.92 -0.88
N ARG A 14 9.28 -2.37 0.33
CA ARG A 14 10.14 -2.84 1.41
C ARG A 14 9.26 -3.35 2.55
N TYR A 15 9.37 -4.64 2.85
CA TYR A 15 8.82 -5.19 4.08
C TYR A 15 9.63 -4.65 5.26
N LYS A 16 8.93 -4.06 6.23
CA LYS A 16 9.53 -3.49 7.44
C LYS A 16 9.43 -4.45 8.60
N GLU A 17 8.32 -5.16 8.69
CA GLU A 17 8.01 -6.07 9.77
C GLU A 17 6.99 -7.09 9.31
N GLN A 18 7.09 -8.31 9.82
CA GLN A 18 6.09 -9.34 9.63
C GLN A 18 5.91 -10.12 10.94
N ILE A 19 4.66 -10.24 11.37
CA ILE A 19 4.25 -10.94 12.59
C ILE A 19 3.19 -11.96 12.20
N SER A 20 3.33 -13.19 12.65
CA SER A 20 2.32 -14.23 12.47
C SER A 20 1.78 -14.67 13.83
N GLU A 21 0.46 -14.81 13.91
CA GLU A 21 -0.23 -15.36 15.07
C GLU A 21 -1.47 -16.13 14.61
N ALA A 22 -1.58 -17.39 15.07
CA ALA A 22 -2.62 -18.32 14.67
C ALA A 22 -2.79 -18.40 13.14
N ASP A 23 -3.93 -17.95 12.64
CA ASP A 23 -4.33 -17.97 11.23
C ASP A 23 -4.11 -16.61 10.54
N LYS A 24 -3.36 -15.69 11.15
CA LYS A 24 -3.14 -14.34 10.61
C LYS A 24 -1.67 -14.02 10.43
N VAL A 25 -1.37 -13.29 9.36
CA VAL A 25 -0.07 -12.66 9.12
C VAL A 25 -0.27 -11.16 8.95
N VAL A 26 0.41 -10.39 9.78
CA VAL A 26 0.47 -8.94 9.71
C VAL A 26 1.80 -8.56 9.05
N THR A 27 1.75 -7.80 7.97
CA THR A 27 2.94 -7.28 7.28
C THR A 27 2.89 -5.76 7.25
N ARG A 28 3.85 -5.10 7.90
CA ARG A 28 4.09 -3.67 7.72
C ARG A 28 5.01 -3.48 6.53
N PHE A 29 4.63 -2.63 5.60
CA PHE A 29 5.38 -2.37 4.39
C PHE A 29 5.46 -0.88 4.11
N GLU A 30 6.42 -0.54 3.25
CA GLU A 30 6.60 0.79 2.71
C GLU A 30 6.84 0.68 1.22
N TRP A 31 6.29 1.62 0.46
CA TRP A 31 6.49 1.70 -0.97
C TRP A 31 6.80 3.12 -1.41
N THR A 32 7.62 3.23 -2.45
CA THR A 32 7.94 4.50 -3.09
C THR A 32 7.50 4.47 -4.54
N GLY A 33 7.11 5.60 -5.11
CA GLY A 33 6.76 5.73 -6.52
C GLY A 33 6.71 7.18 -6.97
N THR A 34 6.30 7.42 -8.21
CA THR A 34 6.04 8.75 -8.76
C THR A 34 4.58 8.80 -9.20
N HIS A 35 3.82 9.81 -8.77
CA HIS A 35 2.38 9.94 -9.06
C HIS A 35 2.13 10.37 -10.52
N GLN A 36 2.20 9.40 -11.43
CA GLN A 36 2.12 9.59 -12.89
C GLN A 36 0.77 9.20 -13.50
N GLY A 37 -0.15 8.67 -12.69
CA GLY A 37 -1.49 8.29 -13.14
C GLY A 37 -2.51 8.62 -12.06
N ASP A 38 -3.76 8.83 -12.49
CA ASP A 38 -4.83 9.27 -11.60
C ASP A 38 -5.03 8.28 -10.45
N PHE A 39 -5.03 8.82 -9.23
CA PHE A 39 -5.20 8.03 -8.01
C PHE A 39 -6.28 8.64 -7.11
N LEU A 40 -7.31 7.87 -6.78
CA LEU A 40 -8.47 8.32 -5.99
C LEU A 40 -9.14 9.59 -6.55
N GLY A 41 -9.14 9.76 -7.87
CA GLY A 41 -9.70 10.94 -8.54
C GLY A 41 -8.78 12.17 -8.53
N ILE A 42 -7.55 12.04 -8.03
CA ILE A 42 -6.53 13.09 -8.08
C ILE A 42 -5.72 12.89 -9.36
N PRO A 43 -5.66 13.89 -10.27
CA PRO A 43 -4.86 13.81 -11.48
C PRO A 43 -3.37 13.62 -11.17
N ALA A 44 -2.64 12.98 -12.09
CA ALA A 44 -1.19 12.84 -12.01
C ALA A 44 -0.49 14.18 -11.67
N THR A 45 0.50 14.12 -10.77
CA THR A 45 1.24 15.32 -10.28
C THR A 45 2.74 15.26 -10.55
N ASP A 46 3.23 14.13 -11.06
CA ASP A 46 4.67 13.82 -11.24
C ASP A 46 5.53 13.93 -9.97
N ARG A 47 4.91 14.00 -8.79
CA ARG A 47 5.62 14.03 -7.51
C ARG A 47 6.07 12.64 -7.09
N ALA A 48 7.28 12.57 -6.55
CA ALA A 48 7.75 11.38 -5.83
C ALA A 48 6.96 11.24 -4.52
N VAL A 49 6.56 10.02 -4.20
CA VAL A 49 5.82 9.68 -2.99
C VAL A 49 6.44 8.47 -2.29
N GLN A 50 6.27 8.44 -0.97
CA GLN A 50 6.60 7.34 -0.09
C GLN A 50 5.41 7.11 0.86
N VAL A 51 4.86 5.91 0.82
CA VAL A 51 3.65 5.56 1.56
C VAL A 51 3.90 4.27 2.32
N TRP A 52 3.46 4.23 3.56
CA TRP A 52 3.50 3.03 4.38
C TRP A 52 2.10 2.44 4.54
N GLY A 53 2.06 1.16 4.86
CA GLY A 53 0.81 0.47 5.14
C GLY A 53 1.00 -0.80 5.93
N ILE A 54 -0.12 -1.40 6.30
CA ILE A 54 -0.21 -2.69 6.96
C ILE A 54 -1.17 -3.57 6.17
N VAL A 55 -0.73 -4.78 5.87
CA VAL A 55 -1.59 -5.86 5.37
C VAL A 55 -1.82 -6.84 6.50
N ILE A 56 -3.08 -7.22 6.72
CA ILE A 56 -3.47 -8.33 7.60
C ILE A 56 -4.10 -9.40 6.72
N ASP A 57 -3.39 -10.49 6.50
CA ASP A 57 -3.87 -11.66 5.77
C ASP A 57 -4.40 -12.70 6.75
N HIS A 58 -5.62 -13.19 6.52
CA HIS A 58 -6.26 -14.27 7.27
C HIS A 58 -6.28 -15.53 6.42
N PHE A 59 -5.77 -16.64 6.95
CA PHE A 59 -5.57 -17.90 6.26
C PHE A 59 -6.58 -18.95 6.71
N VAL A 60 -7.09 -19.75 5.76
CA VAL A 60 -7.84 -20.98 6.02
C VAL A 60 -7.36 -22.01 5.01
N GLU A 61 -7.06 -23.24 5.47
CA GLU A 61 -6.56 -24.32 4.59
C GLU A 61 -5.35 -23.88 3.74
N SER A 62 -4.40 -23.18 4.37
CA SER A 62 -3.19 -22.65 3.74
C SER A 62 -3.43 -21.64 2.59
N LYS A 63 -4.65 -21.10 2.48
CA LYS A 63 -5.01 -20.06 1.50
C LYS A 63 -5.45 -18.80 2.20
N ILE A 64 -5.14 -17.64 1.61
CA ILE A 64 -5.66 -16.36 2.10
C ILE A 64 -7.17 -16.33 1.87
N LYS A 65 -7.94 -16.37 2.97
CA LYS A 65 -9.39 -16.21 2.99
C LYS A 65 -9.80 -14.75 2.81
N ASN A 66 -9.11 -13.84 3.48
CA ASN A 66 -9.30 -12.40 3.28
C ASN A 66 -8.03 -11.61 3.61
N THR A 67 -7.97 -10.42 3.04
CA THR A 67 -6.89 -9.45 3.25
C THR A 67 -7.52 -8.13 3.67
N ARG A 68 -7.00 -7.53 4.74
CA ARG A 68 -7.28 -6.13 5.10
C ARG A 68 -6.05 -5.29 4.89
N LEU A 69 -6.22 -4.20 4.14
CA LEU A 69 -5.17 -3.25 3.85
C LEU A 69 -5.48 -1.93 4.54
N ILE A 70 -4.52 -1.41 5.29
CA ILE A 70 -4.52 -0.06 5.85
C ILE A 70 -3.34 0.67 5.22
N MET A 71 -3.59 1.85 4.66
CA MET A 71 -2.57 2.70 4.05
C MET A 71 -2.62 4.10 4.64
N ASP A 72 -1.48 4.76 4.69
CA ASP A 72 -1.37 6.17 5.06
C ASP A 72 -1.84 7.10 3.93
N VAL A 73 -3.15 7.08 3.67
CA VAL A 73 -3.79 7.97 2.71
C VAL A 73 -3.60 9.44 3.09
N PRO A 74 -3.76 9.87 4.36
CA PRO A 74 -3.49 11.26 4.74
C PRO A 74 -2.07 11.71 4.38
N GLY A 75 -1.05 10.91 4.71
CA GLY A 75 0.34 11.21 4.35
C GLY A 75 0.58 11.24 2.83
N LEU A 76 -0.13 10.42 2.07
CA LEU A 76 -0.10 10.50 0.60
C LEU A 76 -0.73 11.81 0.10
N LEU A 77 -1.90 12.19 0.60
CA LEU A 77 -2.58 13.43 0.19
C LEU A 77 -1.73 14.67 0.47
N ALA A 78 -1.00 14.70 1.58
CA ALA A 78 -0.05 15.76 1.90
C ALA A 78 1.10 15.83 0.87
N GLN A 79 1.69 14.69 0.51
CA GLN A 79 2.74 14.62 -0.53
C GLN A 79 2.24 15.08 -1.90
N LEU A 80 0.98 14.77 -2.23
CA LEU A 80 0.31 15.24 -3.45
C LEU A 80 -0.12 16.72 -3.38
N GLY A 81 -0.02 17.37 -2.21
CA GLY A 81 -0.39 18.77 -1.99
C GLY A 81 -1.90 19.01 -2.00
N ILE A 82 -2.68 17.98 -1.68
CA ILE A 82 -4.14 18.05 -1.55
C ILE A 82 -4.57 18.45 -0.14
N SER A 83 -3.82 18.01 0.86
CA SER A 83 -4.02 18.37 2.28
C SER A 83 -2.74 18.97 2.87
N PRO A 84 -2.85 19.66 4.02
CA PRO A 84 -1.68 20.04 4.83
C PRO A 84 -0.82 18.84 5.21
#